data_AF-A0ABD2HRC8-F1
#
_entry.id   AF-A0ABD2HRC8-F1
#
_cell.length_a   1.000
_cell.length_b   1.000
_cell.length_c   1.000
_cell.angle_alpha   90.00
_cell.angle_beta   90.00
_cell.angle_gamma   90.00
#
_symmetry.space_group_name_H-M   'P 1'
#
loop_
_entity.id
_entity.type
_entity.pdbx_description
1 polymer ?
#
loop_
_entity_poly.entity_id
_entity_poly.type
_entity_poly.pdbx_seq_one_letter_code
_entity_poly.pdbx_strand_id
1 'polypeptide(L)'
;MRNTLRNTRGEVCEIRFLPLEDNERPDLVMESLIQHLLDRVLEGHSSPMLVGLQLQPPGFDRPYVIRLRPPEQNNAAALAAAIERLNEQSAAGIDLLSGTTVTKVLAVWPLESVRADAQRGG
;
A
#
# COMPACT_ATOMS: atom_id res chain seq x y z
N MET A 1 -18.37 -15.25 14.98
CA MET A 1 -18.08 -14.01 14.20
C MET A 1 -17.95 -14.41 12.74
N ARG A 2 -18.67 -13.71 11.84
CA ARG A 2 -18.95 -14.16 10.47
C ARG A 2 -17.69 -14.13 9.60
N ASN A 3 -17.51 -15.23 8.85
CA ASN A 3 -16.42 -15.51 7.93
C ASN A 3 -16.64 -14.77 6.60
N THR A 4 -16.19 -13.52 6.49
CA THR A 4 -16.30 -12.68 5.27
C THR A 4 -15.08 -12.75 4.34
N LEU A 5 -14.07 -13.58 4.66
CA LEU A 5 -12.85 -13.74 3.86
C LEU A 5 -13.00 -14.62 2.60
N ARG A 6 -14.18 -15.21 2.36
CA ARG A 6 -14.34 -16.23 1.31
C ARG A 6 -14.31 -15.70 -0.13
N ASN A 7 -14.51 -14.40 -0.37
CA ASN A 7 -14.68 -13.83 -1.72
C ASN A 7 -13.76 -12.65 -2.02
N THR A 8 -12.51 -12.66 -1.52
CA THR A 8 -11.57 -11.57 -1.78
C THR A 8 -10.19 -12.08 -2.18
N ARG A 9 -9.55 -11.41 -3.14
CA ARG A 9 -8.14 -11.62 -3.50
C ARG A 9 -7.31 -10.53 -2.83
N GLY A 10 -6.26 -10.92 -2.11
CA GLY A 10 -5.28 -9.99 -1.55
C GLY A 10 -3.97 -10.08 -2.31
N GLU A 11 -3.33 -8.95 -2.58
CA GLU A 11 -1.98 -8.91 -3.13
C GLU A 11 -1.06 -8.05 -2.27
N VAL A 12 0.20 -8.44 -2.25
CA VAL A 12 1.28 -7.72 -1.57
C VAL A 12 2.32 -7.39 -2.62
N CYS A 13 2.50 -6.10 -2.90
CA CYS A 13 3.57 -5.64 -3.76
C CYS A 13 4.70 -5.08 -2.90
N GLU A 14 5.90 -5.64 -3.02
CA GLU A 14 7.10 -5.11 -2.38
C GLU A 14 7.77 -4.09 -3.29
N ILE A 15 8.00 -2.89 -2.76
CA ILE A 15 8.51 -1.74 -3.49
C ILE A 15 9.68 -1.15 -2.72
N ARG A 16 10.73 -0.81 -3.47
CA ARG A 16 11.89 -0.07 -2.98
C ARG A 16 11.82 1.36 -3.51
N PHE A 17 11.98 2.35 -2.64
CA PHE A 17 11.89 3.78 -2.97
C PHE A 17 13.16 4.37 -3.63
N LEU A 18 14.00 3.57 -4.28
CA LEU A 18 15.26 4.02 -4.90
C LEU A 18 15.00 4.87 -6.17
N PRO A 19 15.59 6.07 -6.37
CA PRO A 19 16.28 6.98 -5.44
C PRO A 19 15.56 8.34 -5.37
N LEU A 20 14.96 8.67 -4.23
CA LEU A 20 14.35 9.99 -3.95
C LEU A 20 15.24 10.92 -3.14
N GLU A 21 16.40 10.41 -2.75
CA GLU A 21 17.43 11.12 -2.00
C GLU A 21 17.96 12.36 -2.74
N ASP A 22 17.78 12.43 -4.08
CA ASP A 22 18.21 13.54 -4.92
C ASP A 22 17.13 14.65 -5.11
N ASN A 23 15.92 14.50 -4.57
CA ASN A 23 14.89 15.53 -4.70
C ASN A 23 15.00 16.59 -3.60
N GLU A 24 15.06 17.87 -3.99
CA GLU A 24 15.24 19.02 -3.09
C GLU A 24 14.09 19.22 -2.07
N ARG A 25 12.94 18.53 -2.24
CA ARG A 25 11.69 18.72 -1.46
C ARG A 25 10.93 17.39 -1.24
N PRO A 26 11.49 16.40 -0.51
CA PRO A 26 10.89 15.07 -0.32
C PRO A 26 9.46 15.11 0.25
N ASP A 27 9.16 16.14 1.04
CA ASP A 27 7.86 16.51 1.63
C ASP A 27 6.76 16.81 0.59
N LEU A 28 7.11 17.33 -0.59
CA LEU A 28 6.15 17.56 -1.69
C LEU A 28 6.02 16.37 -2.63
N VAL A 29 6.93 15.38 -2.55
CA VAL A 29 6.94 14.22 -3.43
C VAL A 29 6.21 13.03 -2.80
N MET A 30 6.13 12.93 -1.47
CA MET A 30 5.60 11.74 -0.76
C MET A 30 4.20 11.33 -1.22
N GLU A 31 3.25 12.26 -1.28
CA GLU A 31 1.90 11.98 -1.79
C GLU A 31 1.93 11.53 -3.24
N SER A 32 2.64 12.25 -4.11
CA SER A 32 2.77 11.93 -5.54
C SER A 32 3.40 10.56 -5.78
N LEU A 33 4.33 10.15 -4.91
CA LEU A 33 4.98 8.85 -4.95
C LEU A 33 4.07 7.74 -4.53
N ILE A 34 3.36 7.93 -3.43
CA ILE A 34 2.37 6.96 -2.97
C ILE A 34 1.30 6.83 -4.05
N GLN A 35 0.88 7.92 -4.69
CA GLN A 35 -0.06 7.86 -5.80
C GLN A 35 0.49 7.04 -6.97
N HIS A 36 1.71 7.30 -7.46
CA HIS A 36 2.34 6.50 -8.52
C HIS A 36 2.47 5.01 -8.14
N LEU A 37 2.80 4.75 -6.89
CA LEU A 37 2.92 3.40 -6.35
C LEU A 37 1.55 2.71 -6.28
N LEU A 38 0.50 3.41 -5.86
CA LEU A 38 -0.86 2.90 -5.89
C LEU A 38 -1.29 2.65 -7.33
N ASP A 39 -1.07 3.60 -8.24
CA ASP A 39 -1.43 3.46 -9.65
C ASP A 39 -0.76 2.23 -10.28
N ARG A 40 0.53 2.01 -9.99
CA ARG A 40 1.29 0.84 -10.47
C ARG A 40 0.82 -0.47 -9.86
N VAL A 41 0.53 -0.50 -8.56
CA VAL A 41 0.06 -1.72 -7.87
C VAL A 41 -1.37 -2.07 -8.27
N LEU A 42 -2.18 -1.05 -8.56
CA LEU A 42 -3.58 -1.20 -8.93
C LEU A 42 -3.76 -1.26 -10.47
N GLU A 43 -2.68 -1.12 -11.24
CA GLU A 43 -2.71 -1.15 -12.70
C GLU A 43 -3.25 -2.48 -13.20
N GLY A 44 -4.29 -2.44 -14.05
CA GLY A 44 -4.91 -3.64 -14.60
C GLY A 44 -5.86 -4.38 -13.63
N HIS A 45 -6.08 -3.84 -12.42
CA HIS A 45 -7.04 -4.36 -11.46
C HIS A 45 -8.30 -3.49 -11.39
N SER A 46 -9.43 -4.09 -10.96
CA SER A 46 -10.62 -3.33 -10.58
C SER A 46 -10.34 -2.47 -9.34
N SER A 47 -11.20 -1.49 -9.03
CA SER A 47 -10.99 -0.66 -7.84
C SER A 47 -10.95 -1.53 -6.57
N PRO A 48 -9.88 -1.43 -5.75
CA PRO A 48 -9.75 -2.25 -4.55
C PRO A 48 -10.80 -1.89 -3.50
N MET A 49 -11.24 -2.88 -2.72
CA MET A 49 -12.12 -2.66 -1.55
C MET A 49 -11.36 -2.08 -0.37
N LEU A 50 -10.12 -2.51 -0.17
CA LEU A 50 -9.27 -2.07 0.92
C LEU A 50 -7.83 -1.90 0.42
N VAL A 51 -7.19 -0.84 0.87
CA VAL A 51 -5.77 -0.55 0.64
C VAL A 51 -5.11 -0.31 1.98
N GLY A 52 -3.86 -0.69 2.12
CA GLY A 52 -3.05 -0.53 3.32
C GLY A 52 -1.58 -0.57 2.95
N LEU A 53 -0.74 -0.30 3.95
CA LEU A 53 0.67 -0.11 3.71
C LEU A 53 1.47 -0.60 4.91
N GLN A 54 2.58 -1.27 4.64
CA GLN A 54 3.51 -1.73 5.65
C GLN A 54 4.90 -1.20 5.32
N LEU A 55 5.57 -0.63 6.32
CA LEU A 55 6.92 -0.09 6.21
C LEU A 55 7.82 -0.84 7.17
N GLN A 56 8.98 -1.27 6.66
CA GLN A 56 10.05 -1.82 7.47
C GLN A 56 11.30 -0.98 7.26
N PRO A 57 11.48 0.10 8.05
CA PRO A 57 12.71 0.86 8.02
C PRO A 57 13.89 0.05 8.58
N PRO A 58 15.13 0.38 8.19
CA PRO A 58 16.32 -0.18 8.84
C PRO A 58 16.35 0.21 10.33
N GLY A 59 16.69 -0.76 11.19
CA GLY A 59 16.78 -0.54 12.64
C GLY A 59 15.47 -0.67 13.43
N PHE A 60 14.35 -0.96 12.76
CA PHE A 60 13.07 -1.23 13.43
C PHE A 60 12.89 -2.73 13.70
N ASP A 61 12.60 -3.11 14.95
CA ASP A 61 12.33 -4.51 15.32
C ASP A 61 11.02 -5.05 14.71
N ARG A 62 10.07 -4.16 14.42
CA ARG A 62 8.77 -4.50 13.85
C ARG A 62 8.37 -3.52 12.76
N PRO A 63 7.67 -3.98 11.72
CA PRO A 63 7.19 -3.10 10.68
C PRO A 63 6.09 -2.19 11.20
N TYR A 64 6.09 -0.94 10.75
CA TYR A 64 4.96 -0.05 10.90
C TYR A 64 3.85 -0.45 9.93
N VAL A 65 2.61 -0.53 10.43
CA VAL A 65 1.47 -1.01 9.65
C VAL A 65 0.37 0.04 9.64
N ILE A 66 0.10 0.56 8.44
CA ILE A 66 -1.13 1.27 8.14
C ILE A 66 -2.19 0.22 7.80
N ARG A 67 -3.18 0.08 8.69
CA ARG A 67 -4.25 -0.91 8.55
C ARG A 67 -5.01 -0.71 7.24
N LEU A 68 -5.45 -1.83 6.66
CA LEU A 68 -6.35 -1.87 5.50
C LEU A 68 -7.61 -1.05 5.79
N ARG A 69 -7.92 -0.10 4.90
CA ARG A 69 -9.14 0.73 4.91
C ARG A 69 -9.63 0.96 3.49
N PRO A 70 -10.88 1.41 3.30
CA PRO A 70 -11.37 1.82 1.99
C PRO A 70 -10.43 2.85 1.34
N PRO A 71 -10.23 2.83 0.02
CA PRO A 71 -9.30 3.74 -0.68
C PRO A 71 -9.59 5.21 -0.43
N GLU A 72 -10.84 5.59 -0.14
CA GLU A 72 -11.21 6.97 0.19
C GLU A 72 -10.58 7.42 1.53
N GLN A 73 -10.29 6.48 2.43
CA GLN A 73 -9.66 6.71 3.73
C GLN A 73 -8.15 6.46 3.73
N ASN A 74 -7.66 5.61 2.82
CA ASN A 74 -6.24 5.32 2.60
C ASN A 74 -5.81 5.76 1.21
N ASN A 75 -6.17 7.00 0.84
CA ASN A 75 -5.68 7.65 -0.37
C ASN A 75 -4.22 8.09 -0.18
N ALA A 76 -3.58 8.53 -1.26
CA ALA A 76 -2.18 8.94 -1.23
C ALA A 76 -1.86 9.98 -0.16
N ALA A 77 -2.70 11.01 -0.01
CA ALA A 77 -2.54 12.06 1.01
C ALA A 77 -2.61 11.49 2.44
N ALA A 78 -3.60 10.64 2.72
CA ALA A 78 -3.77 10.04 4.04
C ALA A 78 -2.61 9.10 4.42
N LEU A 79 -2.10 8.34 3.44
CA LEU A 79 -0.94 7.49 3.61
C LEU A 79 0.34 8.33 3.81
N ALA A 80 0.55 9.40 3.03
CA ALA A 80 1.67 10.32 3.20
C ALA A 80 1.71 10.91 4.62
N ALA A 81 0.59 11.46 5.08
CA ALA A 81 0.48 12.04 6.41
C ALA A 81 0.73 11.02 7.54
N ALA A 82 0.35 9.75 7.34
CA ALA A 82 0.62 8.69 8.31
C ALA A 82 2.11 8.31 8.38
N ILE A 83 2.83 8.44 7.27
CA ILE A 83 4.27 8.22 7.16
C ILE A 83 5.05 9.40 7.76
N GLU A 84 4.62 10.64 7.51
CA GLU A 84 5.20 11.84 8.12
C GLU A 84 5.10 11.80 9.65
N ARG A 85 3.93 11.46 10.19
CA ARG A 85 3.73 11.29 11.63
C ARG A 85 4.65 10.23 12.24
N LEU A 86 4.94 9.15 11.52
CA LEU A 86 5.90 8.14 11.97
C LEU A 86 7.31 8.74 12.07
N ASN A 87 7.70 9.52 11.06
CA ASN A 87 9.01 10.18 11.05
C ASN A 87 9.17 11.14 12.23
N GLU A 88 8.14 11.96 12.51
CA GLU A 88 8.11 12.86 13.66
C GLU A 88 8.20 12.11 15.00
N GLN A 89 7.49 11.00 15.15
CA GLN A 89 7.43 10.22 16.40
C GLN A 89 8.72 9.45 16.69
N SER A 90 9.46 9.06 15.66
CA SER A 90 10.62 8.20 15.86
C SER A 90 11.83 8.90 16.45
N ALA A 91 11.93 10.24 16.38
CA ALA A 91 13.04 11.07 16.88
C ALA A 91 14.47 10.71 16.40
N ALA A 92 14.65 9.59 15.69
CA ALA A 92 15.91 9.05 15.21
C ALA A 92 16.24 9.49 13.77
N GLY A 93 15.34 10.21 13.11
CA GLY A 93 15.45 10.54 11.69
C GLY A 93 15.35 9.27 10.85
N ILE A 94 14.16 8.64 10.82
CA ILE A 94 13.98 7.46 9.96
C ILE A 94 14.10 7.93 8.52
N ASP A 95 15.16 7.49 7.86
CA ASP A 95 15.29 7.69 6.43
C ASP A 95 14.45 6.65 5.68
N LEU A 96 13.16 6.96 5.59
CA LEU A 96 12.16 6.21 4.84
C LEU A 96 12.48 6.15 3.34
N LEU A 97 13.32 7.06 2.84
CA LEU A 97 13.70 7.20 1.44
C LEU A 97 15.08 6.60 1.12
N SER A 98 15.84 6.14 2.14
CA SER A 98 17.21 5.59 2.07
C SER A 98 17.43 4.39 1.13
N GLY A 99 16.43 4.02 0.31
CA GLY A 99 16.47 2.85 -0.58
C GLY A 99 16.52 1.49 0.13
N THR A 100 16.78 1.46 1.44
CA THR A 100 16.86 0.26 2.28
C THR A 100 15.57 -0.03 3.04
N THR A 101 14.66 0.96 3.11
CA THR A 101 13.31 0.77 3.64
C THR A 101 12.51 -0.12 2.69
N VAL A 102 12.00 -1.24 3.24
CA VAL A 102 11.10 -2.13 2.49
C VAL A 102 9.67 -1.63 2.67
N THR A 103 9.02 -1.31 1.56
CA THR A 103 7.63 -0.85 1.53
C THR A 103 6.75 -1.90 0.88
N LYS A 104 5.67 -2.27 1.56
CA LYS A 104 4.70 -3.23 1.05
C LYS A 104 3.34 -2.57 0.93
N VAL A 105 2.77 -2.62 -0.26
CA VAL A 105 1.40 -2.21 -0.52
C VAL A 105 0.52 -3.42 -0.40
N LEU A 106 -0.53 -3.31 0.41
CA LEU A 106 -1.53 -4.35 0.56
C LEU A 106 -2.83 -3.86 -0.06
N ALA A 107 -3.34 -4.59 -1.04
CA ALA A 107 -4.61 -4.29 -1.67
C ALA A 107 -5.50 -5.54 -1.67
N VAL A 108 -6.80 -5.31 -1.46
CA VAL A 108 -7.82 -6.36 -1.41
C VAL A 108 -8.90 -6.03 -2.42
N TRP A 109 -9.19 -6.97 -3.30
CA TRP A 109 -10.24 -6.89 -4.32
C TRP A 109 -11.33 -7.91 -4.04
N PRO A 110 -12.56 -7.68 -4.55
CA PRO A 110 -13.50 -8.77 -4.65
C PRO A 110 -12.91 -9.84 -5.58
N LEU A 111 -13.07 -11.12 -5.25
CA LEU A 111 -12.83 -12.16 -6.25
C LEU A 111 -13.78 -11.89 -7.42
N GLU A 112 -13.25 -11.83 -8.64
CA GLU A 112 -14.11 -11.96 -9.80
C GLU A 112 -14.90 -13.24 -9.60
N SER A 113 -16.23 -13.12 -9.54
CA SER A 113 -17.10 -14.27 -9.63
C SER A 113 -16.72 -14.96 -10.92
N VAL A 114 -15.96 -16.06 -10.83
CA VAL A 114 -15.82 -16.98 -11.96
C VAL A 114 -17.25 -17.22 -12.38
N ARG A 115 -17.62 -16.78 -13.59
CA ARG A 115 -18.87 -17.18 -14.22
C ARG A 115 -18.85 -18.70 -14.23
N ALA A 116 -19.44 -19.30 -13.21
CA ALA A 116 -19.81 -20.69 -13.25
C ALA A 116 -20.99 -20.77 -14.22
N ASP A 117 -20.92 -21.78 -15.09
CA ASP A 117 -21.80 -22.14 -16.21
C ASP A 117 -21.47 -21.45 -17.55
N ALA A 118 -20.79 -22.06 -18.54
CA ALA A 118 -20.39 -23.45 -18.75
C ALA A 118 -21.50 -24.49 -18.49
N GLN A 119 -22.73 -24.17 -18.89
CA GLN A 119 -23.88 -25.08 -18.93
C GLN A 119 -24.67 -24.66 -20.19
N ARG A 120 -24.88 -25.46 -21.24
CA ARG A 120 -24.75 -26.89 -21.49
C ARG A 120 -24.73 -27.06 -23.02
N GLY A 121 -23.95 -28.02 -23.52
CA GLY A 121 -24.31 -28.67 -24.77
C GLY A 121 -25.67 -29.35 -24.63
N GLY A 122 -26.50 -29.22 -25.66
CA GLY A 122 -27.79 -29.87 -25.86
C GLY A 122 -28.23 -29.63 -27.28
#